data_AF-A0A4U7EY85-F1
#
_entry.id   AF-A0A4U7EY85-F1
#
_cell.length_a   1.000
_cell.length_b   1.000
_cell.length_c   1.000
_cell.angle_alpha   90.00
_cell.angle_beta   90.00
_cell.angle_gamma   90.00
#
_symmetry.space_group_name_H-M   'P 1'
#
loop_
_entity.id
_entity.type
_entity.pdbx_description
1 polymer ?
#
loop_
_entity_poly.entity_id
_entity_poly.type
_entity_poly.pdbx_seq_one_letter_code
_entity_poly.pdbx_strand_id
1 'polypeptide(L)'
;TWIISRITHDREYEQGVTLPSFGGLAAAAYLDAYDADRRDLARISVKNHANAAKNEYAQFRKRIDIDDVLDSPAVASPLRLYDCCPTSDGAAAVLITAEPTPNAVSVAACESATGTHAVADRTDPLEIESVRLAGEYAYESAGFGAEAIDVACIHDAFSILEWLEMEELGLAPEGDAWRLTRDGETALDGALPVN
;
A
#
# COMPACT_ATOMS: atom_id res chain seq x y z
N THR A 1 13.27 -3.70 18.62
CA THR A 1 13.16 -4.98 17.89
C THR A 1 11.95 -5.82 18.29
N TRP A 2 11.63 -5.98 19.60
CA TRP A 2 10.53 -6.85 20.07
C TRP A 2 9.11 -6.47 19.59
N ILE A 3 8.86 -5.20 19.24
CA ILE A 3 7.54 -4.74 18.76
C ILE A 3 7.27 -5.25 17.34
N ILE A 4 8.26 -5.21 16.44
CA ILE A 4 8.09 -5.64 15.04
C ILE A 4 7.86 -7.16 14.96
N SER A 5 8.56 -7.94 15.79
CA SER A 5 8.36 -9.40 15.85
C SER A 5 6.98 -9.82 16.37
N ARG A 6 6.19 -8.90 16.96
CA ARG A 6 4.83 -9.16 17.43
C ARG A 6 3.73 -8.72 16.46
N ILE A 7 4.11 -8.17 15.31
CA ILE A 7 3.14 -7.80 14.26
C ILE A 7 2.62 -9.06 13.58
N THR A 8 3.49 -10.07 13.40
CA THR A 8 3.12 -11.38 12.87
C THR A 8 2.44 -12.24 13.94
N HIS A 9 1.45 -13.04 13.55
CA HIS A 9 0.81 -14.00 14.44
C HIS A 9 1.85 -15.04 14.93
N ASP A 10 1.82 -15.38 16.24
CA ASP A 10 2.86 -16.20 16.88
C ASP A 10 3.13 -17.51 16.13
N ARG A 11 2.08 -18.20 15.67
CA ARG A 11 2.23 -19.48 14.93
C ARG A 11 2.91 -19.31 13.58
N GLU A 12 2.65 -18.22 12.86
CA GLU A 12 3.25 -17.98 11.55
C GLU A 12 4.71 -17.54 11.71
N TYR A 13 4.99 -16.76 12.75
CA TYR A 13 6.35 -16.36 13.11
C TYR A 13 7.21 -17.57 13.50
N GLU A 14 6.65 -18.54 14.25
CA GLU A 14 7.31 -19.80 14.58
C GLU A 14 7.68 -20.64 13.34
N GLN A 15 6.99 -20.47 12.21
CA GLN A 15 7.34 -21.10 10.93
C GLN A 15 8.43 -20.33 10.15
N GLY A 16 8.96 -19.23 10.70
CA GLY A 16 9.96 -18.40 10.04
C GLY A 16 9.39 -17.45 8.98
N VAL A 17 8.07 -17.25 8.95
CA VAL A 17 7.43 -16.31 8.03
C VAL A 17 7.61 -14.88 8.55
N THR A 18 8.25 -14.04 7.75
CA THR A 18 8.49 -12.62 8.07
C THR A 18 7.49 -11.71 7.36
N LEU A 19 7.40 -10.43 7.74
CA LEU A 19 6.55 -9.46 7.02
C LEU A 19 6.90 -9.37 5.52
N PRO A 20 8.18 -9.25 5.10
CA PRO A 20 8.53 -9.34 3.69
C PRO A 20 8.13 -10.68 3.05
N SER A 21 8.17 -11.78 3.81
CA SER A 21 7.70 -13.09 3.30
C SER A 21 6.22 -13.08 2.97
N PHE A 22 5.36 -12.44 3.78
CA PHE A 22 3.94 -12.25 3.42
C PHE A 22 3.77 -11.40 2.18
N GLY A 23 4.51 -10.28 2.07
CA GLY A 23 4.52 -9.48 0.84
C GLY A 23 4.96 -10.29 -0.38
N GLY A 24 5.98 -11.14 -0.24
CA GLY A 24 6.45 -12.05 -1.29
C GLY A 24 5.40 -13.08 -1.69
N LEU A 25 4.73 -13.70 -0.72
CA LEU A 25 3.65 -14.66 -0.96
C LEU A 25 2.45 -14.00 -1.66
N ALA A 26 2.03 -12.82 -1.19
CA ALA A 26 0.94 -12.05 -1.79
C ALA A 26 1.29 -11.63 -3.23
N ALA A 27 2.50 -11.11 -3.46
CA ALA A 27 2.94 -10.74 -4.80
C ALA A 27 3.01 -11.95 -5.73
N ALA A 28 3.50 -13.10 -5.26
CA ALA A 28 3.52 -14.33 -6.06
C ALA A 28 2.09 -14.79 -6.42
N ALA A 29 1.19 -14.80 -5.44
CA ALA A 29 -0.20 -15.22 -5.64
C ALA A 29 -0.96 -14.27 -6.59
N TYR A 30 -0.77 -12.95 -6.45
CA TYR A 30 -1.39 -11.96 -7.34
C TYR A 30 -0.91 -12.09 -8.79
N LEU A 31 0.42 -12.25 -8.99
CA LEU A 31 1.00 -12.44 -10.33
C LEU A 31 0.65 -13.81 -10.97
N ASP A 32 0.24 -14.79 -10.16
CA ASP A 32 -0.26 -16.09 -10.65
C ASP A 32 -1.76 -16.02 -10.98
N ALA A 33 -2.53 -15.27 -10.20
CA ALA A 33 -3.98 -15.15 -10.35
C ALA A 33 -4.40 -14.21 -11.49
N TYR A 34 -3.62 -13.16 -11.77
CA TYR A 34 -3.98 -12.10 -12.72
C TYR A 34 -2.90 -11.90 -13.80
N ASP A 35 -3.23 -11.18 -14.89
CA ASP A 35 -2.34 -10.95 -16.04
C ASP A 35 -1.20 -9.94 -15.78
N ALA A 36 -1.02 -9.51 -14.52
CA ALA A 36 0.05 -8.60 -14.14
C ALA A 36 1.43 -9.29 -14.24
N ASP A 37 2.45 -8.56 -14.68
CA ASP A 37 3.82 -9.07 -14.69
C ASP A 37 4.71 -8.42 -13.63
N ARG A 38 5.91 -8.98 -13.45
CA ARG A 38 6.88 -8.47 -12.47
C ARG A 38 7.36 -7.05 -12.77
N ARG A 39 7.37 -6.64 -14.06
CA ARG A 39 7.74 -5.27 -14.47
C ARG A 39 6.64 -4.30 -14.08
N ASP A 40 5.37 -4.70 -14.17
CA ASP A 40 4.25 -3.88 -13.72
C ASP A 40 4.33 -3.62 -12.21
N LEU A 41 4.65 -4.63 -11.40
CA LEU A 41 4.85 -4.44 -9.96
C LEU A 41 6.00 -3.45 -9.66
N ALA A 42 7.09 -3.50 -10.44
CA ALA A 42 8.22 -2.59 -10.30
C ALA A 42 7.86 -1.11 -10.60
N ARG A 43 6.78 -0.85 -11.36
CA ARG A 43 6.33 0.51 -11.68
C ARG A 43 5.91 1.28 -10.43
N ILE A 44 5.39 0.59 -9.41
CA ILE A 44 5.03 1.20 -8.12
C ILE A 44 6.27 1.83 -7.50
N SER A 45 7.36 1.07 -7.36
CA SER A 45 8.61 1.58 -6.79
C SER A 45 9.19 2.73 -7.61
N VAL A 46 9.15 2.64 -8.95
CA VAL A 46 9.61 3.72 -9.85
C VAL A 46 8.78 4.99 -9.66
N LYS A 47 7.45 4.87 -9.59
CA LYS A 47 6.52 5.97 -9.31
C LYS A 47 6.83 6.60 -7.96
N ASN A 48 6.89 5.80 -6.90
CA ASN A 48 7.02 6.30 -5.52
C ASN A 48 8.40 6.97 -5.34
N HIS A 49 9.47 6.44 -5.95
CA HIS A 49 10.78 7.10 -5.99
C HIS A 49 10.78 8.41 -6.79
N ALA A 50 9.99 8.51 -7.87
CA ALA A 50 9.85 9.74 -8.64
C ALA A 50 9.09 10.83 -7.86
N ASN A 51 8.09 10.45 -7.07
CA ASN A 51 7.38 11.33 -6.14
C ASN A 51 8.29 11.75 -4.98
N ALA A 52 8.96 10.79 -4.35
CA ALA A 52 9.89 11.01 -3.25
C ALA A 52 11.06 11.95 -3.62
N ALA A 53 11.54 11.91 -4.87
CA ALA A 53 12.57 12.84 -5.35
C ALA A 53 12.14 14.32 -5.28
N LYS A 54 10.84 14.60 -5.28
CA LYS A 54 10.26 15.96 -5.16
C LYS A 54 9.93 16.34 -3.71
N ASN A 55 9.85 15.37 -2.80
CA ASN A 55 9.51 15.58 -1.40
C ASN A 55 10.79 15.87 -0.58
N GLU A 56 10.82 16.97 0.16
CA GLU A 56 12.00 17.33 0.98
C GLU A 56 12.19 16.47 2.23
N TYR A 57 11.11 15.85 2.71
CA TYR A 57 11.09 15.00 3.90
C TYR A 57 11.31 13.52 3.60
N ALA A 58 11.34 13.12 2.32
CA ALA A 58 11.52 11.71 1.96
C ALA A 58 12.94 11.22 2.31
N GLN A 59 13.04 10.00 2.85
CA GLN A 59 14.33 9.37 3.17
C GLN A 59 15.18 9.11 1.91
N PHE A 60 14.55 8.70 0.81
CA PHE A 60 15.21 8.48 -0.47
C PHE A 60 14.71 9.48 -1.53
N ARG A 61 15.52 10.50 -1.79
CA ARG A 61 15.22 11.55 -2.78
C ARG A 61 15.89 11.26 -4.12
N LYS A 62 15.73 10.04 -4.61
CA LYS A 62 16.41 9.53 -5.81
C LYS A 62 15.39 8.82 -6.71
N ARG A 63 15.39 9.17 -8.00
CA ARG A 63 14.68 8.42 -9.05
C ARG A 63 15.41 7.12 -9.36
N ILE A 64 14.65 6.07 -9.61
CA ILE A 64 15.12 4.76 -10.09
C ILE A 64 14.33 4.40 -11.35
N ASP A 65 14.83 3.44 -12.13
CA ASP A 65 14.10 2.85 -13.25
C ASP A 65 13.63 1.41 -12.92
N ILE A 66 12.93 0.77 -13.87
CA ILE A 66 12.41 -0.59 -13.67
C ILE A 66 13.57 -1.58 -13.46
N ASP A 67 14.67 -1.42 -14.19
CA ASP A 67 15.77 -2.38 -14.16
C ASP A 67 16.54 -2.25 -12.84
N ASP A 68 16.67 -1.03 -12.27
CA ASP A 68 17.14 -0.83 -10.89
C ASP A 68 16.35 -1.69 -9.88
N VAL A 69 15.02 -1.76 -10.00
CA VAL A 69 14.16 -2.58 -9.12
C VAL A 69 14.40 -4.07 -9.37
N LEU A 70 14.38 -4.49 -10.63
CA LEU A 70 14.51 -5.90 -11.03
C LEU A 70 15.90 -6.48 -10.76
N ASP A 71 16.94 -5.66 -10.72
CA ASP A 71 18.31 -6.09 -10.47
C ASP A 71 18.72 -5.91 -8.99
N SER A 72 17.92 -5.21 -8.19
CA SER A 72 18.18 -5.01 -6.76
C SER A 72 18.18 -6.33 -5.96
N PRO A 73 18.87 -6.44 -4.81
CA PRO A 73 18.96 -7.70 -4.07
C PRO A 73 17.59 -8.32 -3.75
N ALA A 74 17.45 -9.63 -3.91
CA ALA A 74 16.23 -10.34 -3.51
C ALA A 74 16.04 -10.30 -1.99
N VAL A 75 14.80 -10.08 -1.54
CA VAL A 75 14.43 -10.08 -0.11
C VAL A 75 13.52 -11.26 0.19
N ALA A 76 12.38 -11.33 -0.50
CA ALA A 76 11.41 -12.42 -0.39
C ALA A 76 10.71 -12.58 -1.74
N SER A 77 11.17 -13.54 -2.54
CA SER A 77 10.74 -13.68 -3.94
C SER A 77 9.21 -13.62 -4.08
N PRO A 78 8.69 -12.82 -5.02
CA PRO A 78 9.39 -12.08 -6.09
C PRO A 78 9.85 -10.66 -5.69
N LEU A 79 9.67 -10.26 -4.43
CA LEU A 79 10.08 -8.96 -3.92
C LEU A 79 11.59 -8.85 -3.77
N ARG A 80 12.09 -7.69 -4.16
CA ARG A 80 13.48 -7.26 -4.08
C ARG A 80 13.58 -6.01 -3.20
N LEU A 81 14.80 -5.53 -2.99
CA LEU A 81 15.09 -4.46 -2.04
C LEU A 81 14.25 -3.20 -2.29
N TYR A 82 14.04 -2.81 -3.56
CA TYR A 82 13.23 -1.63 -3.89
C TYR A 82 11.72 -1.85 -3.84
N ASP A 83 11.26 -3.07 -3.57
CA ASP A 83 9.84 -3.35 -3.28
C ASP A 83 9.52 -3.24 -1.79
N CYS A 84 10.51 -3.06 -0.92
CA CYS A 84 10.34 -3.02 0.53
C CYS A 84 10.64 -1.62 1.06
N CYS A 85 9.77 -1.10 1.93
CA CYS A 85 10.03 0.17 2.60
C CYS A 85 11.30 0.09 3.48
N PRO A 86 12.08 1.18 3.61
CA PRO A 86 13.22 1.21 4.51
C PRO A 86 12.79 1.25 5.97
N THR A 87 13.72 0.93 6.86
CA THR A 87 13.61 1.36 8.26
C THR A 87 13.95 2.85 8.35
N SER A 88 13.09 3.62 9.01
CA SER A 88 13.18 5.08 9.10
C SER A 88 13.05 5.55 10.54
N ASP A 89 13.78 6.62 10.87
CA ASP A 89 13.55 7.42 12.08
C ASP A 89 12.87 8.73 11.67
N GLY A 90 11.80 9.12 12.36
CA GLY A 90 11.05 10.34 12.03
C GLY A 90 9.88 10.61 12.98
N ALA A 91 9.24 11.78 12.82
CA ALA A 91 8.04 12.16 13.55
C ALA A 91 7.14 13.04 12.69
N ALA A 92 5.82 12.89 12.87
CA ALA A 92 4.79 13.74 12.29
C ALA A 92 3.74 14.05 13.38
N ALA A 93 3.10 15.21 13.29
CA ALA A 93 2.04 15.62 14.20
C ALA A 93 0.99 16.45 13.48
N VAL A 94 -0.28 16.28 13.88
CA VAL A 94 -1.41 17.08 13.42
C VAL A 94 -2.13 17.67 14.64
N LEU A 95 -2.66 18.89 14.50
CA LEU A 95 -3.54 19.51 15.49
C LEU A 95 -4.98 19.38 15.01
N ILE A 96 -5.82 18.74 15.81
CA ILE A 96 -7.23 18.50 15.49
C ILE A 96 -8.08 19.35 16.44
N THR A 97 -9.10 20.02 15.88
CA THR A 97 -10.08 20.80 16.63
C THR A 97 -11.49 20.45 16.15
N ALA A 98 -12.46 20.48 17.06
CA ALA A 98 -13.87 20.33 16.73
C ALA A 98 -14.48 21.62 16.17
N GLU A 99 -13.84 22.77 16.38
CA GLU A 99 -14.34 24.06 15.91
C GLU A 99 -13.99 24.30 14.44
N PRO A 100 -14.97 24.67 13.59
CA PRO A 100 -14.69 25.03 12.20
C PRO A 100 -13.63 26.14 12.12
N THR A 101 -12.50 25.81 11.52
CA THR A 101 -11.36 26.73 11.39
C THR A 101 -11.23 27.15 9.92
N PRO A 102 -11.24 28.46 9.60
CA PRO A 102 -11.11 28.93 8.22
C PRO A 102 -9.84 28.40 7.55
N ASN A 103 -9.98 27.88 6.33
CA ASN A 103 -8.90 27.30 5.52
C ASN A 103 -8.25 26.02 6.09
N ALA A 104 -8.83 25.38 7.10
CA ALA A 104 -8.39 24.07 7.57
C ALA A 104 -8.96 22.94 6.70
N VAL A 105 -8.25 21.80 6.67
CA VAL A 105 -8.76 20.56 6.09
C VAL A 105 -9.76 19.94 7.07
N SER A 106 -10.95 19.60 6.58
CA SER A 106 -11.98 18.91 7.36
C SER A 106 -11.77 17.39 7.27
N VAL A 107 -11.91 16.70 8.40
CA VAL A 107 -11.96 15.24 8.43
C VAL A 107 -13.41 14.80 8.19
N ALA A 108 -13.69 14.24 7.01
CA ALA A 108 -15.04 13.80 6.65
C ALA A 108 -15.45 12.51 7.39
N ALA A 109 -14.52 11.57 7.54
CA ALA A 109 -14.70 10.33 8.30
C ALA A 109 -13.36 9.85 8.87
N CYS A 110 -13.42 9.08 9.95
CA CYS A 110 -12.26 8.41 10.55
C CYS A 110 -12.75 7.08 11.14
N GLU A 111 -12.58 6.00 10.39
CA GLU A 111 -13.13 4.69 10.73
C GLU A 111 -12.01 3.66 10.89
N SER A 112 -12.36 2.53 11.49
CA SER A 112 -11.42 1.43 11.71
C SER A 112 -12.13 0.09 11.68
N ALA A 113 -11.45 -0.94 11.18
CA ALA A 113 -11.90 -2.32 11.22
C ALA A 113 -10.73 -3.26 11.54
N THR A 114 -11.07 -4.47 11.95
CA THR A 114 -10.13 -5.56 12.21
C THR A 114 -10.52 -6.76 11.38
N GLY A 115 -9.55 -7.49 10.84
CA GLY A 115 -9.77 -8.73 10.10
C GLY A 115 -9.01 -9.89 10.73
N THR A 116 -9.08 -11.05 10.08
CA THR A 116 -8.35 -12.25 10.50
C THR A 116 -6.84 -12.01 10.48
N HIS A 117 -6.22 -12.11 11.67
CA HIS A 117 -4.81 -11.77 11.87
C HIS A 117 -3.86 -12.72 11.13
N ALA A 118 -4.02 -14.03 11.32
CA ALA A 118 -3.21 -15.02 10.63
C ALA A 118 -3.62 -15.11 9.16
N VAL A 119 -2.68 -14.91 8.24
CA VAL A 119 -2.92 -15.02 6.79
C VAL A 119 -3.35 -16.44 6.44
N ALA A 120 -2.76 -17.44 7.11
CA ALA A 120 -3.11 -18.85 6.90
C ALA A 120 -4.57 -19.21 7.23
N ASP A 121 -5.27 -18.40 8.03
CA ASP A 121 -6.67 -18.60 8.40
C ASP A 121 -7.65 -17.80 7.52
N ARG A 122 -7.15 -17.03 6.55
CA ARG A 122 -7.98 -16.29 5.59
C ARG A 122 -8.54 -17.21 4.51
N THR A 123 -9.70 -16.85 3.97
CA THR A 123 -10.29 -17.59 2.84
C THR A 123 -9.49 -17.34 1.56
N ASP A 124 -9.14 -16.08 1.32
CA ASP A 124 -8.20 -15.67 0.28
C ASP A 124 -7.01 -14.96 0.96
N PRO A 125 -5.76 -15.38 0.72
CA PRO A 125 -4.58 -14.70 1.27
C PRO A 125 -4.33 -13.30 0.66
N LEU A 126 -4.95 -12.95 -0.47
CA LEU A 126 -4.87 -11.63 -1.09
C LEU A 126 -5.84 -10.62 -0.47
N GLU A 127 -6.92 -11.10 0.14
CA GLU A 127 -7.90 -10.23 0.80
C GLU A 127 -7.35 -9.62 2.09
N ILE A 128 -7.59 -8.32 2.25
CA ILE A 128 -7.32 -7.52 3.44
C ILE A 128 -8.65 -6.95 3.93
N GLU A 129 -9.51 -7.84 4.46
CA GLU A 129 -10.87 -7.51 4.95
C GLU A 129 -10.93 -6.26 5.83
N SER A 130 -9.92 -6.04 6.68
CA SER A 130 -9.86 -4.84 7.52
C SER A 130 -9.78 -3.54 6.73
N VAL A 131 -9.09 -3.52 5.58
CA VAL A 131 -9.00 -2.34 4.70
C VAL A 131 -10.34 -2.13 4.01
N ARG A 132 -10.95 -3.20 3.47
CA ARG A 132 -12.27 -3.15 2.85
C ARG A 132 -13.33 -2.57 3.76
N LEU A 133 -13.48 -3.16 4.94
CA LEU A 133 -14.49 -2.73 5.91
C LEU A 133 -14.22 -1.31 6.41
N ALA A 134 -12.97 -0.95 6.67
CA ALA A 134 -12.64 0.43 7.07
C ALA A 134 -12.96 1.44 5.96
N GLY A 135 -12.71 1.09 4.70
CA GLY A 135 -13.07 1.90 3.53
C GLY A 135 -14.59 2.04 3.38
N GLU A 136 -15.33 0.93 3.43
CA GLU A 136 -16.80 0.91 3.38
C GLU A 136 -17.41 1.82 4.47
N TYR A 137 -16.95 1.69 5.71
CA TYR A 137 -17.40 2.54 6.81
C TYR A 137 -17.04 4.01 6.58
N ALA A 138 -15.82 4.28 6.09
CA ALA A 138 -15.39 5.66 5.83
C ALA A 138 -16.25 6.33 4.74
N TYR A 139 -16.58 5.63 3.66
CA TYR A 139 -17.47 6.12 2.61
C TYR A 139 -18.90 6.32 3.10
N GLU A 140 -19.43 5.39 3.90
CA GLU A 140 -20.76 5.52 4.52
C GLU A 140 -20.83 6.74 5.44
N SER A 141 -19.85 6.91 6.34
CA SER A 141 -19.76 8.04 7.27
C SER A 141 -19.54 9.38 6.56
N ALA A 142 -18.75 9.39 5.48
CA ALA A 142 -18.45 10.61 4.72
C ALA A 142 -19.57 11.01 3.74
N GLY A 143 -20.43 10.07 3.33
CA GLY A 143 -21.55 10.29 2.43
C GLY A 143 -21.16 10.38 0.95
N PHE A 144 -20.00 9.86 0.56
CA PHE A 144 -19.52 9.76 -0.82
C PHE A 144 -18.69 8.49 -1.02
N GLY A 145 -18.58 7.99 -2.26
CA GLY A 145 -17.82 6.78 -2.60
C GLY A 145 -16.39 7.04 -3.10
N ALA A 146 -15.73 5.97 -3.52
CA ALA A 146 -14.37 5.98 -4.06
C ALA A 146 -14.20 6.91 -5.28
N GLU A 147 -15.26 7.13 -6.06
CA GLU A 147 -15.27 8.03 -7.22
C GLU A 147 -15.07 9.51 -6.88
N ALA A 148 -15.21 9.89 -5.60
CA ALA A 148 -15.00 11.25 -5.12
C ALA A 148 -13.57 11.47 -4.59
N ILE A 149 -12.69 10.47 -4.67
CA ILE A 149 -11.31 10.57 -4.18
C ILE A 149 -10.41 11.19 -5.25
N ASP A 150 -9.87 12.36 -4.96
CA ASP A 150 -8.94 13.08 -5.85
C ASP A 150 -7.47 12.64 -5.67
N VAL A 151 -7.12 12.09 -4.51
CA VAL A 151 -5.76 11.62 -4.16
C VAL A 151 -5.84 10.57 -3.06
N ALA A 152 -5.02 9.52 -3.16
CA ALA A 152 -4.95 8.47 -2.16
C ALA A 152 -3.53 8.34 -1.57
N CYS A 153 -3.46 8.24 -0.24
CA CYS A 153 -2.24 7.88 0.49
C CYS A 153 -2.45 6.48 1.08
N ILE A 154 -1.73 5.49 0.56
CA ILE A 154 -1.95 4.06 0.81
C ILE A 154 -0.74 3.47 1.53
N HIS A 155 -0.95 2.44 2.37
CA HIS A 155 0.12 1.85 3.17
C HIS A 155 1.01 0.89 2.36
N ASP A 156 1.90 1.45 1.55
CA ASP A 156 2.79 0.75 0.61
C ASP A 156 4.06 0.15 1.25
N ALA A 157 3.94 -0.51 2.41
CA ALA A 157 5.10 -1.11 3.08
C ALA A 157 5.85 -2.12 2.18
N PHE A 158 5.10 -2.81 1.33
CA PHE A 158 5.61 -3.59 0.20
C PHE A 158 4.85 -3.18 -1.06
N SER A 159 5.52 -3.16 -2.22
CA SER A 159 4.90 -2.68 -3.48
C SER A 159 3.53 -3.31 -3.77
N ILE A 160 3.37 -4.61 -3.55
CA ILE A 160 2.09 -5.31 -3.76
C ILE A 160 0.93 -4.78 -2.90
N LEU A 161 1.21 -4.25 -1.71
CA LEU A 161 0.16 -3.72 -0.83
C LEU A 161 -0.51 -2.49 -1.43
N GLU A 162 0.18 -1.69 -2.25
CA GLU A 162 -0.45 -0.55 -2.92
C GLU A 162 -1.58 -1.03 -3.83
N TRP A 163 -1.40 -2.13 -4.58
CA TRP A 163 -2.47 -2.70 -5.40
C TRP A 163 -3.59 -3.31 -4.58
N LEU A 164 -3.27 -4.18 -3.61
CA LEU A 164 -4.29 -4.84 -2.80
C LEU A 164 -5.14 -3.82 -2.04
N GLU A 165 -4.52 -2.80 -1.44
CA GLU A 165 -5.27 -1.77 -0.72
C GLU A 165 -6.08 -0.86 -1.66
N MET A 166 -5.61 -0.57 -2.87
CA MET A 166 -6.42 0.13 -3.88
C MET A 166 -7.69 -0.65 -4.23
N GLU A 167 -7.58 -1.97 -4.40
CA GLU A 167 -8.69 -2.84 -4.73
C GLU A 167 -9.69 -2.95 -3.58
N GLU A 168 -9.18 -3.14 -2.35
CA GLU A 168 -10.02 -3.23 -1.15
C GLU A 168 -10.72 -1.91 -0.82
N LEU A 169 -10.11 -0.77 -1.14
CA LEU A 169 -10.74 0.54 -1.01
C LEU A 169 -11.70 0.87 -2.17
N GLY A 170 -11.84 -0.01 -3.17
CA GLY A 170 -12.68 0.24 -4.35
C GLY A 170 -12.16 1.36 -5.26
N LEU A 171 -10.89 1.75 -5.11
CA LEU A 171 -10.19 2.71 -5.99
C LEU A 171 -9.81 2.07 -7.32
N ALA A 172 -9.67 0.75 -7.34
CA ALA A 172 -9.52 -0.08 -8.52
C ALA A 172 -10.45 -1.30 -8.42
N PRO A 173 -10.91 -1.87 -9.55
CA PRO A 173 -11.54 -3.18 -9.52
C PRO A 173 -10.55 -4.26 -9.06
N GLU A 174 -11.05 -5.28 -8.37
CA GLU A 174 -10.27 -6.44 -7.92
C GLU A 174 -9.47 -7.07 -9.07
N GLY A 175 -8.18 -7.29 -8.85
CA GLY A 175 -7.26 -7.85 -9.84
C GLY A 175 -6.84 -6.91 -10.98
N ASP A 176 -7.21 -5.63 -10.93
CA ASP A 176 -7.00 -4.66 -12.01
C ASP A 176 -6.20 -3.41 -11.60
N ALA A 177 -5.78 -3.25 -10.33
CA ALA A 177 -4.98 -2.09 -9.90
C ALA A 177 -3.64 -1.95 -10.64
N TRP A 178 -3.07 -3.07 -11.07
CA TRP A 178 -1.85 -3.09 -11.88
C TRP A 178 -2.02 -2.37 -13.23
N ARG A 179 -3.23 -2.36 -13.82
CA ARG A 179 -3.51 -1.66 -15.08
C ARG A 179 -3.46 -0.16 -14.88
N LEU A 180 -4.09 0.35 -13.82
CA LEU A 180 -4.05 1.78 -13.48
C LEU A 180 -2.61 2.25 -13.26
N THR A 181 -1.79 1.42 -12.61
CA THR A 181 -0.35 1.73 -12.43
C THR A 181 0.41 1.69 -13.75
N ARG A 182 0.17 0.69 -14.59
CA ARG A 182 0.84 0.55 -15.90
C ARG A 182 0.48 1.68 -16.85
N ASP A 183 -0.77 2.10 -16.86
CA ASP A 183 -1.32 3.11 -17.75
C ASP A 183 -1.05 4.54 -17.25
N GLY A 184 -0.40 4.66 -16.08
CA GLY A 184 0.04 5.93 -15.50
C GLY A 184 -1.05 6.68 -14.75
N GLU A 185 -2.22 6.07 -14.55
CA GLU A 185 -3.35 6.68 -13.84
C GLU A 185 -3.03 6.97 -12.38
N THR A 186 -2.15 6.16 -11.76
CA THR A 186 -1.71 6.36 -10.37
C THR A 186 -0.55 7.35 -10.21
N ALA A 187 0.03 7.84 -11.30
CA ALA A 187 1.14 8.80 -11.25
C ALA A 187 0.70 10.16 -10.68
N LEU A 188 1.66 11.01 -10.30
CA LEU A 188 1.39 12.34 -9.72
C LEU A 188 0.48 13.22 -10.60
N ASP A 189 0.57 13.07 -11.91
CA ASP A 189 -0.22 13.78 -12.92
C ASP A 189 -1.30 12.88 -13.57
N GLY A 190 -1.53 11.70 -13.01
CA GLY A 190 -2.56 10.76 -13.42
C GLY A 190 -3.96 11.14 -12.95
N ALA A 191 -4.96 10.34 -13.33
CA ALA A 191 -6.36 10.56 -12.98
C ALA A 191 -6.66 10.34 -11.49
N LEU A 192 -5.89 9.46 -10.83
CA LEU A 192 -5.98 9.18 -9.40
C LEU A 192 -4.55 9.09 -8.83
N PRO A 193 -3.91 10.22 -8.47
CA PRO A 193 -2.58 10.18 -7.86
C PRO A 193 -2.56 9.34 -6.58
N VAL A 194 -1.64 8.37 -6.52
CA VAL A 194 -1.41 7.51 -5.36
C VAL A 194 0.04 7.68 -4.89
N ASN A 195 0.23 8.06 -3.62
CA ASN A 195 1.52 8.31 -2.96
C ASN A 195 2.43 9.32 -3.72
#